data_AF-A0A959B4B7-F1
#
_entry.id   AF-A0A959B4B7-F1
#
_cell.length_a   1.000
_cell.length_b   1.000
_cell.length_c   1.000
_cell.angle_alpha   90.00
_cell.angle_beta   90.00
_cell.angle_gamma   90.00
#
_symmetry.space_group_name_H-M   'P 1'
#
loop_
_entity.id
_entity.type
_entity.pdbx_description
1 polymer ?
#
loop_
_entity_poly.entity_id
_entity_poly.type
_entity_poly.pdbx_seq_one_letter_code
_entity_poly.pdbx_strand_id
1 'polypeptide(L)'
;MINVRPIARVIAVLILMIGGLMLTGLPVSYYFECGDAMPLLQSGLICLAVGLLLWLFPFRGDNTIKKREGYLIVAVGWLAMVSFSMLPYLFSGVIPDIP
;
A
#
# COMPACT_ATOMS: atom_id res chain seq x y z
N MET A 1 -3.19 -18.55 19.84
CA MET A 1 -2.83 -18.62 18.41
C MET A 1 -3.14 -17.27 17.79
N ILE A 2 -2.25 -16.71 16.97
CA ILE A 2 -2.42 -15.38 16.36
C ILE A 2 -3.49 -15.45 15.28
N ASN A 3 -4.40 -14.47 15.25
CA ASN A 3 -5.37 -14.36 14.18
C ASN A 3 -4.86 -13.45 13.06
N VAL A 4 -4.50 -14.05 11.91
CA VAL A 4 -3.92 -13.32 10.77
C VAL A 4 -4.97 -12.58 9.94
N ARG A 5 -6.24 -12.97 10.02
CA ARG A 5 -7.33 -12.39 9.22
C ARG A 5 -7.53 -10.88 9.45
N PRO A 6 -7.68 -10.38 10.68
CA PRO A 6 -7.83 -8.94 10.90
C PRO A 6 -6.56 -8.17 10.52
N ILE A 7 -5.38 -8.76 10.75
CA ILE A 7 -4.10 -8.15 10.41
C ILE A 7 -4.03 -7.90 8.90
N ALA A 8 -4.23 -8.94 8.09
CA ALA A 8 -4.20 -8.85 6.64
C ALA A 8 -5.27 -7.90 6.08
N ARG A 9 -6.47 -7.88 6.68
CA ARG A 9 -7.54 -6.96 6.27
C ARG A 9 -7.19 -5.49 6.49
N VAL A 10 -6.59 -5.15 7.63
CA VAL A 10 -6.17 -3.76 7.89
C VAL A 10 -5.04 -3.36 6.94
N ILE A 11 -4.02 -4.20 6.78
CA ILE A 11 -2.90 -3.94 5.84
C ILE A 11 -3.43 -3.75 4.41
N ALA A 12 -4.36 -4.59 3.97
CA ALA A 12 -4.96 -4.48 2.65
C ALA A 12 -5.64 -3.12 2.42
N VAL A 13 -6.44 -2.67 3.40
CA VAL A 13 -7.09 -1.35 3.33
C VAL A 13 -6.07 -0.21 3.32
N LEU A 14 -4.99 -0.30 4.10
CA LEU A 14 -3.92 0.70 4.09
C LEU A 14 -3.24 0.79 2.72
N ILE A 15 -2.92 -0.35 2.09
CA ILE A 15 -2.31 -0.38 0.76
C ILE A 15 -3.29 0.17 -0.30
N LEU A 16 -4.56 -0.20 -0.23
CA LEU A 16 -5.60 0.35 -1.11
C LEU A 16 -5.71 1.87 -0.98
N MET A 17 -5.66 2.38 0.25
CA MET A 17 -5.70 3.82 0.52
C MET A 17 -4.48 4.52 -0.07
N ILE A 18 -3.28 3.98 0.11
CA ILE A 18 -2.05 4.52 -0.49
C ILE A 18 -2.15 4.53 -2.01
N GLY A 19 -2.58 3.43 -2.62
CA GLY A 19 -2.75 3.34 -4.07
C GLY A 19 -3.76 4.38 -4.58
N GLY A 20 -4.90 4.53 -3.91
CA GLY A 20 -5.89 5.55 -4.24
C GLY A 20 -5.34 6.97 -4.11
N LEU A 21 -4.61 7.26 -3.03
CA LEU A 21 -3.99 8.58 -2.80
C LEU A 21 -2.92 8.89 -3.85
N MET A 22 -2.12 7.92 -4.29
CA MET A 22 -1.15 8.12 -5.39
C MET A 22 -1.86 8.56 -6.68
N LEU A 23 -3.00 7.97 -7.01
CA LEU A 23 -3.77 8.34 -8.21
C LEU A 23 -4.33 9.78 -8.14
N THR A 24 -4.55 10.32 -6.94
CA THR A 24 -4.95 11.74 -6.78
C THR A 24 -3.84 12.72 -7.19
N GLY A 25 -2.58 12.26 -7.31
CA GLY A 25 -1.47 13.06 -7.83
C GLY A 25 -1.47 13.17 -9.37
N LEU A 26 -2.21 12.32 -10.08
CA LEU A 26 -2.24 12.33 -11.55
C LEU A 26 -2.76 13.64 -12.17
N PRO A 27 -3.88 14.23 -11.69
CA PRO A 27 -4.37 15.50 -12.23
C PRO A 27 -3.35 16.63 -12.05
N VAL A 28 -2.65 16.65 -10.92
CA VAL A 28 -1.62 17.65 -10.62
C VAL A 28 -0.42 17.46 -11.56
N SER A 29 0.08 16.23 -11.68
CA SER A 29 1.21 15.94 -12.58
C SER A 29 0.87 16.22 -14.05
N TYR A 30 -0.38 16.04 -14.47
CA TYR A 30 -0.82 16.35 -15.82
C TYR A 30 -0.94 17.86 -16.05
N TYR A 31 -1.47 18.60 -15.07
CA TYR A 31 -1.61 20.05 -15.17
C TYR A 31 -0.26 20.79 -15.21
N PHE A 32 0.71 20.33 -14.43
CA PHE A 32 2.03 20.95 -14.33
C PHE A 32 3.11 20.30 -15.23
N GLU A 33 2.73 19.31 -16.06
CA GLU A 33 3.64 18.60 -16.98
C GLU A 33 4.93 18.05 -16.31
N CYS A 34 4.83 17.61 -15.05
CA CYS A 34 6.00 17.21 -14.24
C CYS A 34 6.70 15.92 -14.71
N GLY A 35 6.09 15.13 -15.60
CA GLY A 35 6.63 13.84 -16.05
C GLY A 35 6.41 12.67 -15.08
N ASP A 36 5.88 12.91 -13.87
CA ASP A 36 5.70 11.90 -12.82
C ASP A 36 4.41 11.07 -12.94
N ALA A 37 3.58 11.34 -13.95
CA ALA A 37 2.28 10.72 -14.13
C ALA A 37 2.38 9.19 -14.33
N MET A 38 3.36 8.72 -15.12
CA MET A 38 3.52 7.30 -15.39
C MET A 38 3.99 6.51 -14.16
N PRO A 39 5.03 6.95 -13.42
CA PRO A 39 5.42 6.35 -12.14
C PRO A 39 4.28 6.30 -11.11
N LEU A 40 3.51 7.39 -10.97
CA LEU A 40 2.36 7.45 -10.07
C LEU A 40 1.25 6.47 -10.46
N LEU A 41 0.95 6.37 -11.76
CA LEU A 41 -0.08 5.47 -12.27
C LEU A 41 0.32 4.00 -12.04
N GLN A 42 1.54 3.61 -12.41
CA GLN A 42 2.02 2.24 -12.22
C GLN A 42 2.04 1.85 -10.74
N SER A 43 2.58 2.72 -9.88
CA SER A 43 2.64 2.48 -8.43
C SER A 43 1.25 2.38 -7.81
N GLY A 44 0.36 3.31 -8.17
CA GLY A 44 -1.03 3.31 -7.71
C GLY A 44 -1.76 2.03 -8.09
N LEU A 45 -1.64 1.58 -9.35
CA LEU A 45 -2.25 0.34 -9.83
C LEU A 45 -1.68 -0.91 -9.15
N ILE A 46 -0.37 -0.97 -8.91
CA ILE A 46 0.26 -2.08 -8.18
C ILE A 46 -0.27 -2.13 -6.74
N CYS A 47 -0.31 -1.00 -6.04
CA CYS A 47 -0.88 -0.90 -4.70
C CYS A 47 -2.34 -1.36 -4.69
N LEU A 48 -3.15 -0.88 -5.63
CA LEU A 48 -4.56 -1.28 -5.72
C LEU A 48 -4.71 -2.79 -5.99
N ALA A 49 -3.93 -3.34 -6.91
CA ALA A 49 -3.97 -4.77 -7.24
C ALA A 49 -3.55 -5.64 -6.03
N VAL A 50 -2.44 -5.30 -5.36
CA VAL A 50 -1.95 -6.05 -4.20
C VAL A 50 -2.89 -5.92 -3.01
N GLY A 51 -3.35 -4.70 -2.72
CA GLY A 51 -4.32 -4.45 -1.66
C GLY A 51 -5.63 -5.20 -1.88
N LEU A 52 -6.14 -5.22 -3.11
CA LEU A 52 -7.36 -5.94 -3.46
C LEU A 52 -7.18 -7.46 -3.36
N LEU A 53 -6.06 -7.99 -3.86
CA LEU A 53 -5.74 -9.41 -3.76
C LEU A 53 -5.60 -9.85 -2.30
N LEU A 54 -4.93 -9.06 -1.47
CA LEU A 54 -4.80 -9.33 -0.03
C LEU A 54 -6.14 -9.25 0.70
N TRP A 55 -7.01 -8.32 0.31
CA TRP A 55 -8.34 -8.18 0.91
C TRP A 55 -9.28 -9.34 0.57
N LEU A 56 -9.24 -9.82 -0.68
CA LEU A 56 -10.07 -10.91 -1.18
C LEU A 56 -9.59 -12.30 -0.70
N PHE A 57 -8.33 -12.42 -0.28
CA PHE A 57 -7.77 -13.70 0.14
C PHE A 57 -8.50 -14.26 1.37
N PRO A 58 -8.97 -15.53 1.34
CA PRO A 58 -9.79 -16.11 2.40
C PRO A 58 -8.94 -16.58 3.59
N PHE A 59 -8.52 -15.64 4.44
CA PHE A 59 -7.83 -15.96 5.70
C PHE A 59 -8.76 -16.65 6.70
N ARG A 60 -8.28 -17.73 7.32
CA ARG A 60 -8.97 -18.43 8.41
C ARG A 60 -8.90 -17.60 9.71
N GLY A 61 -9.98 -17.62 10.47
CA GLY A 61 -10.10 -16.89 11.74
C GLY A 61 -11.31 -15.95 11.79
N ASP A 62 -11.57 -15.39 12.97
CA ASP A 62 -12.58 -14.35 13.16
C ASP A 62 -12.02 -12.95 12.83
N ASN A 63 -12.81 -11.89 13.00
CA ASN A 63 -12.32 -10.52 12.84
C ASN A 63 -12.01 -9.85 14.19
N THR A 64 -11.81 -10.63 15.26
CA THR A 64 -11.52 -10.06 16.57
C THR A 64 -10.06 -9.62 16.64
N ILE A 65 -9.87 -8.35 16.99
CA ILE A 65 -8.54 -7.78 17.21
C ILE A 65 -8.25 -7.87 18.70
N LYS A 66 -7.24 -8.67 19.08
CA LYS A 66 -6.71 -8.65 20.45
C LYS A 66 -5.45 -7.78 20.48
N LYS A 67 -4.93 -7.52 21.69
CA LYS A 67 -3.78 -6.64 21.90
C LYS A 67 -2.56 -7.05 21.04
N ARG A 68 -2.31 -8.35 20.89
CA ARG A 68 -1.19 -8.90 20.11
C ARG A 68 -1.33 -8.60 18.61
N GLU A 69 -2.51 -8.81 18.05
CA GLU A 69 -2.83 -8.47 16.66
C GLU A 69 -2.71 -6.96 16.42
N GLY A 70 -3.14 -6.14 17.38
CA GLY A 70 -2.98 -4.68 17.32
C GLY A 70 -1.52 -4.25 17.18
N TYR A 71 -0.61 -4.80 17.99
CA TYR A 71 0.82 -4.50 17.87
C TYR A 71 1.40 -4.92 16.51
N LEU A 72 0.99 -6.07 16.00
CA LEU A 72 1.43 -6.56 14.69
C LEU A 72 0.89 -5.68 13.54
N ILE A 73 -0.37 -5.24 13.63
CA ILE A 73 -0.97 -4.33 12.64
C ILE A 73 -0.15 -3.05 12.53
N VAL A 74 0.28 -2.47 13.66
CA VAL A 74 1.08 -1.25 13.64
C VAL A 74 2.44 -1.50 12.99
N ALA A 75 3.19 -2.50 13.46
CA ALA A 75 4.54 -2.77 12.97
C ALA A 75 4.55 -3.15 11.47
N VAL A 76 3.69 -4.11 11.07
CA VAL A 76 3.61 -4.56 9.68
C VAL A 76 2.95 -3.50 8.80
N GLY A 77 1.98 -2.75 9.33
CA GLY A 77 1.34 -1.64 8.64
C GLY A 77 2.36 -0.58 8.24
N TRP A 78 3.21 -0.12 9.17
CA TRP A 78 4.28 0.83 8.83
C TRP A 78 5.24 0.28 7.78
N LEU A 79 5.67 -0.98 7.93
CA LEU A 79 6.59 -1.61 6.98
C LEU A 79 5.97 -1.69 5.57
N ALA A 80 4.71 -2.13 5.47
CA ALA A 80 3.98 -2.18 4.21
C ALA A 80 3.82 -0.79 3.62
N MET A 81 3.33 0.18 4.39
CA MET A 81 3.10 1.54 3.90
C MET A 81 4.37 2.18 3.34
N VAL A 82 5.51 2.05 4.04
CA VAL A 82 6.80 2.57 3.55
C VAL A 82 7.22 1.84 2.27
N SER A 83 7.16 0.51 2.25
CA SER A 83 7.53 -0.30 1.07
C SER A 83 6.75 0.09 -0.19
N PHE A 84 5.43 0.23 -0.08
CA PHE A 84 4.57 0.61 -1.21
C PHE A 84 4.71 2.09 -1.57
N SER A 85 4.90 2.98 -0.59
CA SER A 85 5.05 4.42 -0.84
C SER A 85 6.35 4.79 -1.55
N MET A 86 7.36 3.92 -1.52
CA MET A 86 8.62 4.12 -2.25
C MET A 86 8.50 3.83 -3.76
N LEU A 87 7.53 3.02 -4.19
CA LEU A 87 7.36 2.62 -5.59
C LEU A 87 7.38 3.79 -6.61
N PRO A 88 6.66 4.91 -6.43
CA PRO A 88 6.68 5.99 -7.41
C PRO A 88 8.06 6.63 -7.54
N TYR A 89 8.85 6.67 -6.46
CA TYR A 89 10.21 7.21 -6.48
C TYR A 89 11.20 6.28 -7.17
N LEU A 90 11.01 4.96 -7.02
CA LEU A 90 11.82 3.96 -7.71
C LEU A 90 11.52 3.95 -9.21
N PHE A 91 10.24 4.05 -9.60
CA PHE A 91 9.84 4.06 -11.00
C PHE A 91 10.07 5.41 -11.70
N SER A 92 10.10 6.53 -10.98
CA SER A 92 10.47 7.83 -11.56
C SER A 92 11.97 7.95 -11.83
N GLY A 93 12.80 7.07 -11.26
CA GLY A 93 14.25 7.12 -11.39
C GLY A 93 14.90 8.25 -10.60
N VAL A 94 14.14 8.98 -9.78
CA VAL A 94 14.66 10.04 -8.89
C VAL A 94 15.54 9.42 -7.78
N ILE A 95 15.22 8.20 -7.36
CA ILE A 95 16.02 7.41 -6.42
C ILE A 95 16.47 6.13 -7.14
N PRO A 96 17.72 6.05 -7.61
CA PRO A 96 18.17 4.96 -8.47
C PRO A 96 18.37 3.63 -7.74
N ASP A 97 18.68 3.66 -6.44
CA ASP A 97 18.96 2.45 -5.65
C ASP A 97 18.45 2.57 -4.21
N ILE A 98 18.15 1.42 -3.60
CA ILE A 98 17.86 1.30 -2.17
C ILE A 98 19.20 1.16 -1.43
N PRO A 99 19.50 2.02 -0.44
CA PRO A 99 20.76 1.94 0.31
C PRO A 99 20.89 0.68 1.17
#